data_AF-A0AAW6IJ98-F1
#
_entry.id   AF-A0AAW6IJ98-F1
#
_cell.length_a   1.000
_cell.length_b   1.000
_cell.length_c   1.000
_cell.angle_alpha   90.00
_cell.angle_beta   90.00
_cell.angle_gamma   90.00
#
_symmetry.space_group_name_H-M   'P 1'
#
loop_
_entity.id
_entity.type
_entity.pdbx_description
1 polymer ?
#
loop_
_entity_poly.entity_id
_entity_poly.type
_entity_poly.pdbx_seq_one_letter_code
_entity_poly.pdbx_strand_id
1 'polypeptide(L)'
;MARTYLEDYGHYDGEATAREIRSRARLAKMYEKGKFHRLLERMGKKEFCKDLEGEIQKYHTKKNNEKALLKLIKEGLAYISDGSPSIMQYAYDWSYEESPDFEPVGLDIQIMLTWSTADAMAEEMEAYINSDYHESYAITPVTTLLLTPDTDTPFSMNDFPERFSKWLGSFNLVANNF
;
A
#
# COMPACT_ATOMS: atom_id res chain seq x y z
N MET A 1 16.09 -2.99 7.51
CA MET A 1 16.20 -3.77 8.75
C MET A 1 15.69 -5.21 8.58
N ALA A 2 14.51 -5.45 8.00
CA ALA A 2 14.05 -6.83 7.75
C ALA A 2 15.01 -7.66 6.87
N ARG A 3 15.62 -7.08 5.84
CA ARG A 3 16.60 -7.81 4.99
C ARG A 3 17.77 -8.36 5.80
N THR A 4 18.38 -7.54 6.66
CA THR A 4 19.52 -7.95 7.50
C THR A 4 19.10 -9.03 8.48
N TYR A 5 17.88 -8.95 9.02
CA TYR A 5 17.32 -10.02 9.83
C TYR A 5 17.20 -11.35 9.06
N LEU A 6 16.71 -11.32 7.82
CA LEU A 6 16.62 -12.54 6.98
C LEU A 6 18.01 -13.11 6.61
N GLU A 7 19.01 -12.26 6.41
CA GLU A 7 20.40 -12.66 6.12
C GLU A 7 21.03 -13.35 7.33
N ASP A 8 20.81 -12.78 8.52
CA ASP A 8 21.40 -13.22 9.78
C ASP A 8 20.46 -14.09 10.62
N TYR A 9 19.39 -14.64 10.02
CA TYR A 9 18.31 -15.33 10.72
C TYR A 9 18.78 -16.41 11.71
N GLY A 10 19.84 -17.16 11.35
CA GLY A 10 20.41 -18.20 12.21
C GLY A 10 21.10 -17.69 13.48
N HIS A 11 21.36 -16.38 13.58
CA HIS A 11 21.85 -15.74 14.80
C HIS A 11 20.71 -15.32 15.74
N TYR A 12 19.50 -15.13 15.21
CA TYR A 12 18.32 -14.71 15.96
C TYR A 12 17.46 -15.88 16.44
N ASP A 13 17.43 -16.98 15.68
CA ASP A 13 16.68 -18.18 16.02
C ASP A 13 17.62 -19.38 16.18
N GLY A 14 17.85 -19.77 17.43
CA GLY A 14 18.72 -20.89 17.81
C GLY A 14 18.14 -22.28 17.48
N GLU A 15 16.85 -22.37 17.17
CA GLU A 15 16.17 -23.60 16.74
C GLU A 15 16.06 -23.71 15.21
N ALA A 16 16.46 -22.66 14.49
CA ALA A 16 16.38 -22.59 13.04
C ALA A 16 17.16 -23.72 12.36
N THR A 17 16.49 -24.43 11.46
CA THR A 17 17.15 -25.43 10.65
C THR A 17 18.07 -24.75 9.62
N ALA A 18 19.15 -25.45 9.25
CA ALA A 18 20.04 -24.97 8.18
C ALA A 18 19.29 -24.76 6.83
N ARG A 19 18.15 -25.43 6.64
CA ARG A 19 17.29 -25.24 5.47
C ARG A 19 16.58 -23.89 5.51
N GLU A 20 16.04 -23.51 6.66
CA GLU A 20 15.35 -22.23 6.86
C GLU A 20 16.29 -21.04 6.72
N ILE A 21 17.47 -21.11 7.36
CA ILE A 21 18.52 -20.09 7.25
C ILE A 21 18.88 -19.86 5.77
N ARG A 22 19.15 -20.95 5.03
CA ARG A 22 19.44 -20.85 3.59
C ARG A 22 18.25 -20.35 2.77
N SER A 23 17.02 -20.61 3.19
CA SER A 23 15.82 -20.13 2.50
C SER A 23 15.67 -18.62 2.67
N ARG A 24 15.77 -18.12 3.90
CA ARG A 24 15.66 -16.69 4.25
C ARG A 24 16.80 -15.87 3.65
N ALA A 25 18.05 -16.34 3.72
CA ALA A 25 19.17 -15.67 3.05
C ALA A 25 19.02 -15.59 1.53
N ARG A 26 18.47 -16.64 0.90
CA ARG A 26 18.15 -16.61 -0.55
C ARG A 26 17.05 -15.60 -0.86
N LEU A 27 16.00 -15.56 -0.04
CA LEU A 27 14.90 -14.61 -0.18
C LEU A 27 15.41 -13.16 -0.08
N ALA A 28 16.22 -12.85 0.94
CA ALA A 28 16.86 -11.54 1.09
C ALA A 28 17.64 -11.13 -0.16
N LYS A 29 18.45 -12.04 -0.71
CA LYS A 29 19.19 -11.80 -1.96
C LYS A 29 18.28 -11.59 -3.18
N MET A 30 17.10 -12.23 -3.22
CA MET A 30 16.13 -12.04 -4.30
C MET A 30 15.52 -10.64 -4.29
N TYR A 31 15.25 -10.08 -3.11
CA TYR A 31 14.78 -8.71 -2.90
C TYR A 31 15.89 -7.66 -3.07
N GLU A 32 17.16 -8.00 -2.77
CA GLU A 32 18.28 -7.08 -2.90
C GLU A 32 18.65 -6.81 -4.36
N LYS A 33 18.91 -7.87 -5.15
CA LYS A 33 19.44 -7.77 -6.53
C LYS A 33 18.88 -8.84 -7.47
N GLY A 34 17.92 -9.64 -7.02
CA GLY A 34 17.44 -10.80 -7.75
C GLY A 34 16.26 -10.52 -8.69
N LYS A 35 15.41 -11.54 -8.85
CA LYS A 35 14.22 -11.46 -9.70
C LYS A 35 13.21 -10.45 -9.15
N PHE A 36 13.00 -10.46 -7.82
CA PHE A 36 12.00 -9.61 -7.17
C PHE A 36 12.42 -8.14 -7.25
N HIS A 37 13.69 -7.84 -6.92
CA HIS A 37 14.26 -6.50 -7.09
C HIS A 37 13.98 -5.92 -8.48
N ARG A 38 14.36 -6.65 -9.55
CA ARG A 38 14.19 -6.18 -10.94
C ARG A 38 12.72 -6.03 -11.36
N LEU A 39 11.83 -6.82 -10.78
CA LEU A 39 10.39 -6.69 -11.05
C LEU A 39 9.84 -5.46 -10.34
N LEU A 40 10.06 -5.32 -9.03
CA LEU A 40 9.66 -4.15 -8.23
C LEU A 40 10.23 -2.85 -8.83
N GLU A 41 11.50 -2.84 -9.23
CA GLU A 41 12.13 -1.68 -9.87
C GLU A 41 11.47 -1.32 -11.21
N ARG A 42 11.10 -2.34 -12.00
CA ARG A 42 10.35 -2.14 -13.25
C ARG A 42 8.96 -1.58 -12.99
N MET A 43 8.31 -2.01 -11.91
CA MET A 43 7.01 -1.49 -11.48
C MET A 43 7.07 0.02 -11.22
N GLY A 44 8.12 0.49 -10.55
CA GLY A 44 8.29 1.92 -10.27
C GLY A 44 8.67 2.77 -11.50
N LYS A 45 9.28 2.17 -12.52
CA LYS A 45 9.80 2.90 -13.71
C LYS A 45 8.87 2.93 -14.91
N LYS A 46 7.89 2.03 -14.97
CA LYS A 46 7.05 1.85 -16.16
C LYS A 46 5.58 1.83 -15.77
N GLU A 47 4.78 2.62 -16.46
CA GLU A 47 3.32 2.54 -16.41
C GLU A 47 2.88 1.09 -16.65
N PHE A 48 2.24 0.50 -15.64
CA PHE A 48 1.78 -0.89 -15.69
C PHE A 48 0.71 -1.10 -16.76
N CYS A 49 -0.20 -0.13 -16.84
CA CYS A 49 -1.31 -0.16 -17.75
C CYS A 49 -1.43 1.22 -18.39
N LYS A 50 -1.08 1.29 -19.68
CA LYS A 50 -1.36 2.45 -20.51
C LYS A 50 -2.84 2.37 -20.89
N ASP A 51 -3.60 3.43 -20.61
CA ASP A 51 -5.02 3.51 -20.94
C ASP A 51 -5.83 2.33 -20.33
N LEU A 52 -5.72 2.15 -19.01
CA LEU A 52 -6.48 1.13 -18.28
C LEU A 52 -7.98 1.21 -18.57
N GLU A 53 -8.52 2.43 -18.65
CA GLU A 53 -9.95 2.64 -18.95
C GLU A 53 -10.33 2.11 -20.33
N GLY A 54 -9.56 2.46 -21.37
CA GLY A 54 -9.79 1.98 -22.73
C GLY A 54 -9.64 0.46 -22.85
N GLU A 55 -8.67 -0.13 -22.17
CA GLU A 55 -8.49 -1.59 -22.17
C GLU A 55 -9.65 -2.32 -21.47
N ILE A 56 -10.14 -1.78 -20.35
CA ILE A 56 -11.32 -2.31 -19.66
C ILE A 56 -12.57 -2.23 -20.54
N GLN A 57 -12.73 -1.17 -21.34
CA GLN A 57 -13.86 -1.02 -22.26
C GLN A 57 -13.83 -2.07 -23.39
N LYS A 58 -12.64 -2.43 -23.87
CA LYS A 58 -12.47 -3.45 -24.92
C LYS A 58 -12.67 -4.87 -24.39
N TYR A 59 -12.43 -5.10 -23.10
CA TYR A 59 -12.50 -6.45 -22.52
C TYR A 59 -13.93 -6.95 -22.33
N HIS A 60 -14.24 -8.08 -22.98
CA HIS A 60 -15.55 -8.74 -22.91
C HIS A 60 -15.39 -10.19 -22.46
N THR A 61 -16.09 -10.57 -21.38
CA THR A 61 -16.06 -11.95 -20.85
C THR A 61 -17.47 -12.52 -20.68
N LYS A 62 -17.58 -13.84 -20.85
CA LYS A 62 -18.80 -14.62 -20.59
C LYS A 62 -18.87 -15.15 -19.16
N LYS A 63 -17.75 -15.19 -18.42
CA LYS A 63 -17.71 -15.74 -17.05
C LYS A 63 -18.26 -14.73 -16.05
N ASN A 64 -19.15 -15.19 -15.16
CA ASN A 64 -19.78 -14.33 -14.16
C ASN A 64 -18.78 -13.75 -13.15
N ASN A 65 -17.78 -14.54 -12.74
CA ASN A 65 -16.74 -14.08 -11.82
C ASN A 65 -15.94 -12.93 -12.44
N GLU A 66 -15.49 -13.10 -13.70
CA GLU A 66 -14.70 -12.08 -14.40
C GLU A 66 -15.54 -10.81 -14.65
N LYS A 67 -16.85 -10.93 -14.87
CA LYS A 67 -17.76 -9.76 -14.94
C LYS A 67 -17.86 -9.01 -13.60
N ALA A 68 -17.93 -9.74 -12.49
CA ALA A 68 -17.98 -9.13 -11.16
C ALA A 68 -16.69 -8.38 -10.85
N LEU A 69 -15.54 -8.98 -11.17
CA LEU A 69 -14.24 -8.32 -11.05
C LEU A 69 -14.15 -7.10 -11.95
N LEU A 70 -14.54 -7.20 -13.23
CA LEU A 70 -14.53 -6.07 -14.17
C LEU A 70 -15.39 -4.91 -13.69
N LYS A 71 -16.56 -5.20 -13.11
CA LYS A 71 -17.45 -4.19 -12.54
C LYS A 71 -16.74 -3.44 -11.40
N LEU A 72 -16.11 -4.16 -10.49
CA LEU A 72 -15.38 -3.56 -9.37
C LEU A 72 -14.16 -2.77 -9.84
N ILE A 73 -13.44 -3.23 -10.86
CA ILE A 73 -12.34 -2.45 -11.44
C ILE A 73 -12.87 -1.14 -12.04
N LYS A 74 -14.00 -1.18 -12.78
CA LYS A 74 -14.64 0.03 -13.34
C LYS A 74 -15.07 1.03 -12.26
N GLU A 75 -15.69 0.56 -11.19
CA GLU A 75 -16.02 1.39 -10.02
C GLU A 75 -14.75 1.93 -9.35
N GLY A 76 -13.69 1.12 -9.35
CA GLY A 76 -12.38 1.43 -8.79
C GLY A 76 -11.66 2.57 -9.49
N LEU A 77 -11.91 2.79 -10.79
CA LEU A 77 -11.31 3.88 -11.56
C LEU A 77 -11.54 5.25 -10.91
N ALA A 78 -12.69 5.46 -10.24
CA ALA A 78 -12.95 6.70 -9.51
C ALA A 78 -11.98 6.98 -8.35
N TYR A 79 -11.22 5.97 -7.89
CA TYR A 79 -10.24 6.07 -6.82
C TYR A 79 -8.78 5.95 -7.30
N ILE A 80 -8.53 5.33 -8.45
CA ILE A 80 -7.18 5.01 -8.93
C ILE A 80 -6.77 5.75 -10.21
N SER A 81 -7.70 6.49 -10.85
CA SER A 81 -7.39 7.23 -12.07
C SER A 81 -6.60 8.50 -11.80
N ASP A 82 -5.99 9.03 -12.86
CA ASP A 82 -5.27 10.30 -12.79
C ASP A 82 -6.25 11.44 -12.43
N GLY A 83 -5.95 12.20 -11.37
CA GLY A 83 -6.83 13.24 -10.83
C GLY A 83 -7.79 12.78 -9.73
N SER A 84 -7.88 11.48 -9.41
CA SER A 84 -8.57 11.01 -8.20
C SER A 84 -7.75 11.38 -6.95
N PRO A 85 -8.41 11.63 -5.80
CA PRO A 85 -7.73 11.71 -4.52
C PRO A 85 -6.93 10.43 -4.30
N SER A 86 -5.61 10.51 -4.27
CA SER A 86 -4.75 9.35 -4.06
C SER A 86 -4.60 9.14 -2.56
N ILE A 87 -4.60 7.88 -2.10
CA ILE A 87 -4.23 7.57 -0.71
C ILE A 87 -2.85 8.14 -0.36
N MET A 88 -1.97 8.30 -1.35
CA MET A 88 -0.65 8.92 -1.20
C MET A 88 -0.69 10.45 -1.05
N GLN A 89 -1.83 11.09 -1.33
CA GLN A 89 -2.07 12.52 -1.06
C GLN A 89 -2.55 12.77 0.39
N TYR A 90 -2.80 11.72 1.17
CA TYR A 90 -3.13 11.82 2.61
C TYR A 90 -1.87 11.96 3.46
N ALA A 91 -1.01 12.93 3.14
CA ALA A 91 0.20 13.16 3.92
C ALA A 91 -0.11 13.88 5.23
N TYR A 92 0.56 13.46 6.30
CA TYR A 92 0.59 14.19 7.57
C TYR A 92 1.47 15.43 7.46
N ASP A 93 0.94 16.54 7.96
CA ASP A 93 1.68 17.76 8.18
C ASP A 93 2.18 17.81 9.64
N TRP A 94 3.36 17.23 9.85
CA TRP A 94 4.10 17.31 11.12
C TRP A 94 4.76 18.67 11.33
N SER A 95 4.75 19.56 10.32
CA SER A 95 5.51 20.82 10.37
C SER A 95 4.98 21.86 11.36
N TYR A 96 3.85 21.58 12.03
CA TYR A 96 3.30 22.40 13.10
C TYR A 96 3.69 21.94 14.52
N GLU A 97 4.28 20.75 14.69
CA GLU A 97 4.96 20.39 15.93
C GLU A 97 6.44 20.78 15.79
N GLU A 98 6.83 21.91 16.39
CA GLU A 98 8.24 22.36 16.39
C GLU A 98 9.19 21.35 17.06
N SER A 99 8.65 20.44 17.89
CA SER A 99 9.41 19.39 18.61
C SER A 99 8.52 18.21 19.00
N PRO A 100 8.17 17.29 18.08
CA PRO A 100 7.43 16.09 18.42
C PRO A 100 8.28 15.16 19.31
N ASP A 101 7.64 14.50 20.28
CA ASP A 101 8.31 13.47 21.11
C ASP A 101 8.72 12.24 20.27
N PHE A 102 7.99 11.97 19.17
CA PHE A 102 8.26 10.89 18.22
C PHE A 102 7.98 11.34 16.78
N GLU A 103 8.85 10.97 15.84
CA GLU A 103 8.60 11.23 14.42
C GLU A 103 7.47 10.31 13.90
N PRO A 104 6.43 10.85 13.24
CA PRO A 104 5.37 10.03 12.67
C PRO A 104 5.89 9.19 11.51
N VAL A 105 5.42 7.95 11.40
CA VAL A 105 5.79 7.03 10.31
C VAL A 105 5.20 7.52 8.99
N GLY A 106 6.06 7.83 8.02
CA GLY A 106 5.65 8.28 6.69
C GLY A 106 4.76 7.26 5.94
N LEU A 107 3.86 7.76 5.07
CA LEU A 107 2.97 6.90 4.27
C LEU A 107 3.73 5.91 3.37
N ASP A 108 4.92 6.27 2.93
CA ASP A 108 5.83 5.43 2.14
C ASP A 108 6.33 4.20 2.91
N ILE A 109 6.34 4.28 4.24
CA ILE A 109 6.64 3.15 5.14
C ILE A 109 5.36 2.38 5.48
N GLN A 110 4.23 3.08 5.65
CA GLN A 110 2.94 2.46 5.96
C GLN A 110 2.37 1.62 4.80
N ILE A 111 2.62 2.03 3.56
CA ILE A 111 2.16 1.33 2.35
C ILE A 111 3.38 0.80 1.59
N MET A 112 3.70 -0.46 1.83
CA MET A 112 4.84 -1.12 1.20
C MET A 112 4.40 -2.11 0.10
N LEU A 113 5.16 -2.13 -1.00
CA LEU A 113 5.01 -3.12 -2.07
C LEU A 113 5.98 -4.28 -1.86
N THR A 114 5.46 -5.48 -1.61
CA THR A 114 6.25 -6.72 -1.48
C THR A 114 6.01 -7.66 -2.66
N TRP A 115 6.85 -8.68 -2.80
CA TRP A 115 6.63 -9.74 -3.80
C TRP A 115 5.44 -10.61 -3.44
N SER A 116 5.26 -10.89 -2.14
CA SER A 116 4.19 -11.73 -1.61
C SER A 116 3.86 -11.27 -0.20
N THR A 117 2.57 -11.21 0.13
CA THR A 117 2.10 -10.88 1.49
C THR A 117 2.36 -12.01 2.49
N ALA A 118 2.60 -13.23 2.02
CA ALA A 118 2.83 -14.41 2.84
C ALA A 118 4.30 -14.85 2.89
N ASP A 119 5.24 -14.03 2.39
CA ASP A 119 6.67 -14.38 2.50
C ASP A 119 7.30 -13.81 3.77
N ALA A 120 8.41 -14.43 4.20
CA ALA A 120 9.12 -14.03 5.41
C ALA A 120 9.69 -12.61 5.33
N MET A 121 9.78 -11.98 4.15
CA MET A 121 10.19 -10.58 4.07
C MET A 121 9.03 -9.71 4.56
N ALA A 122 7.83 -9.92 4.01
CA ALA A 122 6.64 -9.18 4.38
C ALA A 122 6.32 -9.31 5.88
N GLU A 123 6.42 -10.52 6.42
CA GLU A 123 6.24 -10.80 7.86
C GLU A 123 7.22 -10.01 8.73
N GLU A 124 8.51 -9.99 8.38
CA GLU A 124 9.53 -9.29 9.16
C GLU A 124 9.43 -7.77 9.06
N MET A 125 8.98 -7.23 7.91
CA MET A 125 8.68 -5.80 7.82
C MET A 125 7.45 -5.42 8.62
N GLU A 126 6.41 -6.25 8.63
CA GLU A 126 5.23 -6.02 9.47
C GLU A 126 5.62 -6.04 10.95
N ALA A 127 6.40 -7.04 11.39
CA ALA A 127 6.90 -7.13 12.76
C ALA A 127 7.75 -5.90 13.13
N TYR A 128 8.63 -5.46 12.23
CA TYR A 128 9.46 -4.29 12.42
C TYR A 128 8.64 -2.98 12.53
N ILE A 129 7.66 -2.79 11.63
CA ILE A 129 6.77 -1.62 11.70
C ILE A 129 5.98 -1.64 13.00
N ASN A 130 5.44 -2.78 13.39
CA ASN A 130 4.66 -2.93 14.61
C ASN A 130 5.49 -2.76 15.89
N SER A 131 6.78 -3.10 15.88
CA SER A 131 7.66 -2.90 17.04
C SER A 131 8.07 -1.44 17.23
N ASP A 132 8.28 -0.72 16.12
CA ASP A 132 8.66 0.69 16.15
C ASP A 132 7.44 1.62 16.30
N TYR A 133 6.22 1.11 16.13
CA TYR A 133 4.98 1.88 16.27
C TYR A 133 4.66 2.20 17.75
N HIS A 134 5.12 3.35 18.22
CA HIS A 134 4.68 3.93 19.48
C HIS A 134 3.57 4.96 19.21
N GLU A 135 2.34 4.45 19.04
CA GLU A 135 1.06 5.20 19.02
C GLU A 135 1.12 6.67 18.59
N SER A 136 1.31 6.98 17.30
CA SER A 136 1.07 8.33 16.79
C SER A 136 0.71 8.30 15.30
N TYR A 137 -0.55 7.94 15.01
CA TYR A 137 -1.15 8.32 13.73
C TYR A 137 -1.44 9.80 13.79
N ALA A 138 -0.63 10.51 13.06
CA ALA A 138 -0.81 11.92 12.93
C ALA A 138 -1.45 12.04 11.53
N ILE A 139 -2.74 12.36 11.48
CA ILE A 139 -3.52 12.48 10.23
C ILE A 139 -3.93 13.94 10.09
N THR A 140 -3.42 14.61 9.06
CA THR A 140 -3.80 15.99 8.73
C THR A 140 -4.97 15.95 7.77
N PRO A 141 -5.98 16.82 7.93
CA PRO A 141 -7.08 16.90 6.97
C PRO A 141 -6.56 17.27 5.58
N VAL A 142 -6.81 16.40 4.60
CA VAL A 142 -6.42 16.60 3.18
C VAL A 142 -7.23 17.73 2.52
N THR A 143 -8.39 18.05 3.10
CA THR A 143 -9.27 19.11 2.61
C THR A 143 -9.44 20.15 3.71
N THR A 144 -8.92 21.36 3.46
CA THR A 144 -9.13 22.52 4.32
C THR A 144 -10.04 23.52 3.62
N LEU A 145 -11.05 24.05 4.32
CA LEU A 145 -11.84 25.20 3.86
C LEU A 145 -11.47 26.42 4.70
N LEU A 146 -10.90 27.44 4.05
CA LEU A 146 -10.67 28.73 4.70
C LEU A 146 -12.02 29.40 4.95
N LEU A 147 -12.34 29.66 6.22
CA LEU A 147 -13.53 30.42 6.58
C LEU A 147 -13.24 31.90 6.37
N THR A 148 -13.93 32.50 5.39
CA THR A 148 -13.85 33.92 5.06
C THR A 148 -15.26 34.53 5.11
N PRO A 149 -15.40 35.86 5.19
CA PRO A 149 -16.71 36.50 5.06
C PRO A 149 -17.45 36.18 3.76
N ASP A 150 -16.74 35.74 2.72
CA ASP A 150 -17.28 35.36 1.40
C ASP A 150 -17.65 33.86 1.32
N THR A 151 -17.48 33.10 2.40
CA THR A 151 -17.78 31.67 2.43
C THR A 151 -19.30 31.45 2.58
N ASP A 152 -19.98 31.24 1.45
CA ASP A 152 -21.45 31.06 1.39
C ASP A 152 -21.93 29.64 1.78
N THR A 153 -21.04 28.66 1.85
CA THR A 153 -21.38 27.27 2.19
C THR A 153 -20.54 26.73 3.35
N PRO A 154 -21.15 26.03 4.31
CA PRO A 154 -20.38 25.38 5.38
C PRO A 154 -19.53 24.25 4.80
N PHE A 155 -18.40 23.98 5.46
CA PHE A 155 -17.57 22.83 5.13
C PHE A 155 -18.39 21.54 5.23
N SER A 156 -18.33 20.71 4.19
CA SER A 156 -18.87 19.36 4.18
C SER A 156 -17.73 18.40 3.92
N MET A 157 -17.52 17.47 4.85
CA MET A 157 -16.52 16.43 4.71
C MET A 157 -16.95 15.50 3.58
N ASN A 158 -16.04 15.24 2.63
CA ASN A 158 -16.30 14.24 1.59
C ASN A 158 -16.30 12.83 2.22
N ASP A 159 -17.04 11.91 1.60
CA ASP A 159 -17.14 10.51 2.04
C ASP A 159 -16.11 9.62 1.34
N PHE A 160 -15.04 10.20 0.77
CA PHE A 160 -14.09 9.46 -0.04
C PHE A 160 -13.45 8.29 0.72
N PRO A 161 -12.92 8.47 1.95
CA PRO A 161 -12.28 7.37 2.68
C PRO A 161 -13.23 6.20 2.92
N GLU A 162 -14.48 6.48 3.28
CA GLU A 162 -15.51 5.47 3.55
C GLU A 162 -15.88 4.72 2.28
N ARG A 163 -16.07 5.43 1.16
CA ARG A 163 -16.38 4.80 -0.12
C ARG A 163 -15.21 3.98 -0.65
N PHE A 164 -13.98 4.49 -0.53
CA PHE A 164 -12.76 3.78 -0.92
C PHE A 164 -12.60 2.49 -0.11
N SER A 165 -12.72 2.57 1.22
CA SER A 165 -12.62 1.41 2.12
C SER A 165 -13.67 0.34 1.80
N LYS A 166 -14.93 0.74 1.59
CA LYS A 166 -16.01 -0.18 1.22
C LYS A 166 -15.77 -0.84 -0.13
N TRP A 167 -15.31 -0.07 -1.12
CA TRP A 167 -14.95 -0.59 -2.43
C TRP A 167 -13.78 -1.56 -2.33
N LEU A 168 -12.70 -1.22 -1.62
CA LEU A 168 -11.51 -2.05 -1.46
C LEU A 168 -11.83 -3.38 -0.76
N GLY A 169 -12.67 -3.36 0.28
CA GLY A 169 -13.15 -4.57 0.93
C GLY A 169 -13.92 -5.49 -0.03
N SER A 170 -14.79 -4.91 -0.86
CA SER A 170 -15.54 -5.64 -1.88
C SER A 170 -14.63 -6.18 -2.99
N PHE A 171 -13.64 -5.39 -3.41
CA PHE A 171 -12.64 -5.77 -4.39
C PHE A 171 -11.82 -6.97 -3.92
N ASN A 172 -11.29 -6.93 -2.69
CA ASN A 172 -10.50 -8.02 -2.10
C ASN A 172 -11.30 -9.32 -1.99
N LEU A 173 -12.57 -9.23 -1.55
CA LEU A 173 -13.47 -10.39 -1.48
C LEU A 173 -13.64 -11.09 -2.83
N VAL A 174 -13.73 -10.33 -3.92
CA VAL A 174 -13.88 -10.90 -5.27
C VAL A 174 -12.54 -11.35 -5.85
N ALA A 175 -11.48 -10.55 -5.68
CA ALA A 175 -10.15 -10.83 -6.20
C ALA A 175 -9.54 -12.10 -5.59
N ASN A 176 -9.80 -12.37 -4.31
CA ASN A 176 -9.33 -13.58 -3.63
C ASN A 176 -9.96 -14.89 -4.14
N ASN A 177 -10.98 -14.81 -4.99
CA ASN A 177 -11.62 -15.99 -5.60
C ASN A 177 -11.03 -16.34 -6.99
N PHE A 178 -9.92 -15.71 -7.39
CA PHE A 178 -9.18 -15.96 -8.63
C PHE A 178 -7.78 -16.51 -8.35
#